data_AF-A0A8K0P990-F1
#
_entry.id   AF-A0A8K0P990-F1
#
_cell.length_a   1.000
_cell.length_b   1.000
_cell.length_c   1.000
_cell.angle_alpha   90.00
_cell.angle_beta   90.00
_cell.angle_gamma   90.00
#
_symmetry.space_group_name_H-M   'P 1'
#
loop_
_entity.id
_entity.type
_entity.pdbx_description
1 polymer ?
#
loop_
_entity_poly.entity_id
_entity_poly.type
_entity_poly.pdbx_seq_one_letter_code
_entity_poly.pdbx_strand_id
1 'polypeptide(L)'
;MKFCIALVLALAVAASALPQFTAPRVVQILQKDEVRDEAGNYRLSYVSEDGTKLSESGRLVPNAEGDDQVLVKEGSYSFVTPEGRTYSVQYVADEQGFRPVGEHIPRA
;
A
#
# COMPACT_ATOMS: atom_id res chain seq x y z
N MET A 1 47.73 11.72 28.53
CA MET A 1 46.44 12.13 29.14
C MET A 1 45.57 13.00 28.22
N LYS A 2 46.12 13.98 27.47
CA LYS A 2 45.34 14.83 26.53
C LYS A 2 44.88 14.13 25.24
N PHE A 3 45.66 13.17 24.73
CA PHE A 3 45.32 12.40 23.52
C PHE A 3 44.22 11.35 23.72
N CYS A 4 44.08 10.80 24.93
CA CYS A 4 43.05 9.81 25.24
C CYS A 4 41.63 10.42 25.23
N ILE A 5 41.51 11.69 25.62
CA ILE A 5 40.21 12.38 25.70
C ILE A 5 39.69 12.70 24.28
N ALA A 6 40.57 13.10 23.36
CA ALA A 6 40.19 13.39 21.98
C ALA A 6 39.69 12.14 21.22
N LEU A 7 40.28 10.96 21.48
CA LEU A 7 39.90 9.70 20.84
C LEU A 7 38.50 9.22 21.29
N VAL A 8 38.15 9.43 22.56
CA VAL A 8 36.85 9.01 23.13
C VAL A 8 35.71 9.89 22.60
N LEU A 9 35.93 11.19 22.45
CA LEU A 9 34.97 12.12 21.86
C LEU A 9 34.73 11.86 20.37
N ALA A 10 35.78 11.52 19.61
CA ALA A 10 35.65 11.16 18.20
C ALA A 10 34.86 9.85 17.99
N LEU A 11 35.01 8.87 18.88
CA LEU A 11 34.23 7.62 18.83
C LEU A 11 32.75 7.84 19.18
N ALA A 12 32.45 8.72 20.14
CA ALA A 12 31.07 9.00 20.55
C ALA A 12 30.24 9.68 19.44
N VAL A 13 30.86 10.56 18.65
CA VAL A 13 30.21 11.21 17.51
C VAL A 13 29.96 10.22 16.36
N ALA A 14 30.89 9.32 16.09
CA ALA A 14 30.74 8.30 15.05
C ALA A 14 29.58 7.32 15.35
N ALA A 15 29.32 7.00 16.62
CA ALA A 15 28.22 6.12 17.02
C ALA A 15 26.82 6.73 16.78
N SER A 16 26.68 8.06 16.86
CA SER A 16 25.39 8.75 16.59
C SER A 16 25.07 8.93 15.09
N ALA A 17 26.05 8.70 14.21
CA ALA A 17 25.91 8.87 12.77
C ALA A 17 25.51 7.57 12.04
N LEU A 18 25.34 6.47 12.77
CA LEU A 18 24.83 5.24 12.16
C LEU A 18 23.34 5.42 11.84
N PRO A 19 22.89 5.05 10.63
CA PRO A 19 21.46 5.02 10.33
C PRO A 19 20.80 4.08 11.35
N GLN A 20 19.97 4.65 12.21
CA GLN A 20 19.14 3.87 13.11
C GLN A 20 18.14 3.12 12.24
N PHE A 21 18.42 1.86 11.97
CA PHE A 21 17.48 0.97 11.30
C PHE A 21 16.34 0.72 12.30
N THR A 22 15.35 1.62 12.31
CA THR A 22 14.11 1.39 13.05
C THR A 22 13.42 0.21 12.38
N ALA A 23 13.17 -0.85 13.14
CA ALA A 23 12.38 -1.96 12.63
C ALA A 23 11.04 -1.41 12.09
N PRO A 24 10.61 -1.81 10.88
CA PRO A 24 9.35 -1.33 10.33
C PRO A 24 8.21 -1.69 11.30
N ARG A 25 7.36 -0.72 11.60
CA ARG A 25 6.17 -0.94 12.42
C ARG A 25 5.28 -1.97 11.72
N VAL A 26 4.93 -3.05 12.42
CA VAL A 26 3.90 -3.99 11.95
C VAL A 26 2.54 -3.32 12.13
N VAL A 27 1.80 -3.15 11.02
CA VAL A 27 0.43 -2.64 11.03
C VAL A 27 -0.53 -3.83 11.01
N GLN A 28 -1.44 -3.90 11.98
CA GLN A 28 -2.40 -5.01 12.06
C GLN A 28 -3.61 -4.80 11.14
N ILE A 29 -4.19 -5.90 10.66
CA ILE A 29 -5.49 -5.87 9.97
C ILE A 29 -6.59 -6.05 11.02
N LEU A 30 -7.43 -5.02 11.19
CA LEU A 30 -8.51 -4.99 12.19
C LEU A 30 -9.76 -5.73 11.71
N GLN A 31 -10.06 -5.61 10.41
CA GLN A 31 -11.19 -6.27 9.78
C GLN A 31 -10.76 -6.74 8.39
N LYS A 32 -11.17 -7.95 8.02
CA LYS A 32 -10.98 -8.51 6.69
C LYS A 32 -12.23 -9.30 6.30
N ASP A 33 -12.71 -9.04 5.10
CA ASP A 33 -13.79 -9.81 4.47
C ASP A 33 -13.33 -10.24 3.08
N GLU A 34 -13.40 -11.52 2.78
CA GLU A 34 -12.94 -12.08 1.52
C GLU A 34 -13.87 -13.20 1.08
N VAL A 35 -14.44 -13.07 -0.11
CA VAL A 35 -15.31 -14.07 -0.73
C VAL A 35 -14.76 -14.36 -2.12
N ARG A 36 -14.71 -15.64 -2.48
CA ARG A 36 -14.35 -16.10 -3.83
C ARG A 36 -15.33 -17.18 -4.28
N ASP A 37 -15.78 -17.09 -5.52
CA ASP A 37 -16.62 -18.13 -6.13
C ASP A 37 -15.80 -19.16 -6.93
N GLU A 38 -16.46 -20.21 -7.39
CA GLU A 38 -15.84 -21.28 -8.19
C GLU A 38 -15.35 -20.79 -9.56
N ALA A 39 -15.91 -19.69 -10.07
CA ALA A 39 -15.51 -19.06 -11.32
C ALA A 39 -14.29 -18.15 -11.16
N GLY A 40 -13.72 -18.02 -9.95
CA GLY A 40 -12.55 -17.19 -9.68
C GLY A 40 -12.86 -15.70 -9.47
N ASN A 41 -14.14 -15.31 -9.49
CA ASN A 41 -14.53 -13.96 -9.10
C ASN A 41 -14.35 -13.81 -7.59
N TYR A 42 -14.01 -12.60 -7.14
CA TYR A 42 -13.81 -12.35 -5.72
C TYR A 42 -14.28 -10.97 -5.30
N ARG A 43 -14.50 -10.83 -3.99
CA ARG A 43 -14.61 -9.57 -3.28
C ARG A 43 -13.67 -9.59 -2.10
N LEU A 44 -12.89 -8.54 -1.93
CA LEU A 44 -11.96 -8.35 -0.84
C LEU A 44 -12.21 -6.98 -0.20
N SER A 45 -12.30 -6.94 1.11
CA SER A 45 -12.22 -5.70 1.87
C SER A 45 -11.38 -5.89 3.11
N TYR A 46 -10.64 -4.85 3.50
CA TYR A 46 -9.97 -4.83 4.79
C TYR A 46 -9.85 -3.43 5.36
N VAL A 47 -9.66 -3.38 6.67
CA VAL A 47 -9.31 -2.17 7.42
C VAL A 47 -8.08 -2.49 8.26
N SER A 48 -7.05 -1.68 8.15
CA SER A 48 -5.84 -1.77 8.97
C SER A 48 -5.85 -0.76 10.12
N GLU A 49 -4.99 -1.03 11.10
CA GLU A 49 -4.83 -0.23 12.32
C GLU A 49 -4.41 1.22 12.05
N ASP A 50 -3.65 1.46 10.98
CA ASP A 50 -3.23 2.80 10.56
C ASP A 50 -4.32 3.59 9.82
N GLY A 51 -5.53 3.03 9.71
CA GLY A 51 -6.66 3.66 9.05
C GLY A 51 -6.72 3.41 7.54
N THR A 52 -5.83 2.59 6.97
CA THR A 52 -5.94 2.17 5.57
C THR A 52 -7.17 1.28 5.39
N LYS A 53 -7.92 1.55 4.32
CA LYS A 53 -9.11 0.77 3.94
C LYS A 53 -8.96 0.34 2.49
N LEU A 54 -9.34 -0.89 2.18
CA LEU A 54 -9.47 -1.40 0.81
C LEU A 54 -10.87 -2.00 0.66
N SER A 55 -11.48 -1.76 -0.50
CA SER A 55 -12.62 -2.52 -0.99
C SER A 55 -12.44 -2.75 -2.49
N GLU A 56 -12.30 -4.00 -2.90
CA GLU A 56 -12.07 -4.41 -4.28
C GLU A 56 -12.95 -5.61 -4.64
N SER A 57 -13.34 -5.69 -5.90
CA SER A 57 -13.83 -6.91 -6.52
C SER A 57 -13.07 -7.21 -7.79
N GLY A 58 -12.89 -8.51 -8.07
CA GLY A 58 -12.34 -8.98 -9.33
C GLY A 58 -13.29 -9.93 -10.02
N ARG A 59 -13.38 -9.83 -11.34
CA ARG A 59 -14.14 -10.75 -12.20
C ARG A 59 -13.32 -11.18 -13.40
N LEU A 60 -13.44 -12.46 -13.76
CA LEU A 60 -12.96 -12.94 -15.05
C LEU A 60 -13.97 -12.60 -16.13
N VAL A 61 -13.53 -11.95 -17.20
CA VAL A 61 -14.32 -11.63 -18.38
C VAL A 61 -13.59 -12.12 -19.62
N PRO A 62 -14.30 -12.50 -20.71
CA PRO A 62 -13.65 -12.77 -21.98
C PRO A 62 -12.80 -11.57 -22.43
N ASN A 63 -11.62 -11.83 -22.98
CA ASN A 63 -10.81 -10.83 -23.66
C ASN A 63 -11.52 -10.33 -24.94
N ALA A 64 -10.97 -9.30 -25.59
CA ALA A 64 -11.55 -8.73 -26.81
C ALA A 64 -11.77 -9.74 -27.95
N GLU A 65 -10.90 -10.75 -28.06
CA GLU A 65 -10.97 -11.81 -29.09
C GLU A 65 -11.90 -12.98 -28.70
N GLY A 66 -12.30 -13.06 -27.42
CA GLY A 66 -13.18 -14.10 -26.88
C GLY A 66 -12.55 -15.48 -26.70
N ASP A 67 -11.22 -15.61 -26.86
CA ASP A 67 -10.48 -16.87 -26.78
C ASP A 67 -9.78 -17.10 -25.43
N ASP A 68 -9.69 -16.06 -24.60
CA ASP A 68 -9.10 -16.11 -23.25
C ASP A 68 -9.93 -15.32 -22.22
N GLN A 69 -9.57 -15.43 -20.95
CA GLN A 69 -10.17 -14.69 -19.85
C GLN A 69 -9.18 -13.65 -19.30
N VAL A 70 -9.67 -12.43 -19.08
CA VAL A 70 -8.94 -11.37 -18.39
C VAL A 70 -9.58 -11.07 -17.05
N LEU A 71 -8.73 -10.85 -16.04
CA LEU A 71 -9.17 -10.36 -14.75
C LEU A 71 -9.38 -8.85 -14.79
N VAL A 72 -10.64 -8.42 -14.63
CA VAL A 72 -11.01 -7.03 -14.39
C VAL A 72 -11.12 -6.82 -12.88
N LYS A 73 -10.39 -5.85 -12.33
CA LYS A 73 -10.47 -5.44 -10.93
C LYS A 73 -11.03 -4.03 -10.82
N GLU A 74 -12.00 -3.87 -9.94
CA GLU A 74 -12.59 -2.57 -9.63
C GLU A 74 -12.61 -2.41 -8.12
N GLY A 75 -12.21 -1.24 -7.65
CA GLY A 75 -12.13 -1.02 -6.22
C GLY A 75 -11.78 0.39 -5.83
N SER A 76 -11.59 0.53 -4.53
CA SER A 76 -11.11 1.75 -3.92
C SER A 76 -10.21 1.42 -2.73
N TYR A 77 -9.22 2.26 -2.51
CA TYR A 77 -8.47 2.28 -1.27
C TYR A 77 -8.37 3.70 -0.72
N SER A 78 -8.25 3.80 0.60
CA SER A 78 -7.99 5.06 1.28
C SER A 78 -6.93 4.87 2.34
N PHE A 79 -6.12 5.89 2.58
CA PHE A 79 -5.10 5.89 3.64
C PHE A 79 -5.05 7.26 4.33
N VAL A 80 -4.55 7.28 5.55
CA VAL A 80 -4.40 8.49 6.37
C VAL A 80 -2.92 8.87 6.41
N THR A 81 -2.60 10.12 6.10
CA THR A 81 -1.22 10.62 6.19
C THR A 81 -0.84 10.94 7.63
N PRO A 82 0.46 11.09 7.95
CA PRO A 82 0.90 11.51 9.27
C PRO A 82 0.29 12.84 9.74
N GLU A 83 -0.11 13.72 8.81
CA GLU A 83 -0.78 14.99 9.08
C GLU A 83 -2.31 14.84 9.32
N GLY A 84 -2.83 13.62 9.31
CA GLY A 84 -4.24 13.31 9.53
C GLY A 84 -5.13 13.50 8.29
N ARG A 85 -4.55 13.73 7.11
CA ARG A 85 -5.32 13.89 5.86
C ARG A 85 -5.64 12.52 5.28
N THR A 86 -6.91 12.31 4.92
CA THR A 86 -7.32 11.08 4.22
C THR A 86 -7.22 11.28 2.72
N TYR A 87 -6.57 10.36 2.04
CA TYR A 87 -6.55 10.28 0.58
C TYR A 87 -7.32 9.05 0.14
N SER A 88 -8.04 9.17 -0.97
CA SER A 88 -8.85 8.10 -1.54
C SER A 88 -8.58 7.97 -3.02
N VAL A 89 -8.49 6.72 -3.47
CA VAL A 89 -8.32 6.35 -4.87
C VAL A 89 -9.39 5.34 -5.22
N GLN A 90 -10.14 5.61 -6.27
CA GLN A 90 -10.97 4.64 -6.97
C GLN A 90 -10.22 4.17 -8.20
N TYR A 91 -10.40 2.93 -8.64
CA TYR A 91 -9.68 2.43 -9.81
C TYR A 91 -10.44 1.34 -10.54
N VAL A 92 -10.10 1.24 -11.82
CA VAL A 92 -10.37 0.08 -12.67
C VAL A 92 -9.03 -0.43 -13.21
N ALA A 93 -8.80 -1.73 -13.13
CA ALA A 93 -7.64 -2.40 -13.71
C ALA A 93 -8.12 -3.53 -14.63
N ASP A 94 -7.79 -3.43 -15.91
CA ASP A 94 -8.17 -4.40 -16.95
C ASP A 94 -7.08 -4.45 -18.05
N GLU A 95 -7.41 -4.95 -19.25
CA GLU A 95 -6.50 -5.00 -20.41
C GLU A 95 -5.93 -3.64 -20.81
N GLN A 96 -6.64 -2.55 -20.51
CA GLN A 96 -6.20 -1.18 -20.78
C GLN A 96 -5.34 -0.62 -19.63
N GLY A 97 -4.89 -1.46 -18.71
CA GLY A 97 -4.02 -1.11 -17.59
C GLY A 97 -4.77 -0.57 -16.37
N PHE A 98 -4.01 0.04 -15.45
CA PHE A 98 -4.54 0.61 -14.21
C PHE A 98 -4.94 2.08 -14.40
N ARG A 99 -6.22 2.38 -14.18
CA ARG A 99 -6.79 3.73 -14.33
C ARG A 99 -7.34 4.23 -13.00
N PRO A 100 -6.54 4.94 -12.20
CA PRO A 100 -6.96 5.47 -10.92
C PRO A 100 -7.61 6.86 -11.04
N VAL A 101 -8.54 7.14 -10.14
CA VAL A 101 -9.21 8.43 -9.98
C VAL A 101 -9.15 8.82 -8.51
N GLY A 102 -8.67 10.03 -8.24
CA GLY A 102 -8.63 10.60 -6.90
C GLY A 102 -8.28 12.08 -6.95
N GLU A 103 -8.64 12.83 -5.92
CA GLU A 103 -8.41 14.29 -5.84
C GLU A 103 -6.93 14.70 -5.96
N HIS A 104 -6.02 13.78 -5.67
CA HIS A 104 -4.57 13.98 -5.67
C HIS A 104 -3.87 13.39 -6.89
N ILE A 105 -4.63 12.84 -7.84
CA ILE A 105 -4.11 12.22 -9.05
C ILE A 105 -4.30 13.20 -10.20
N PRO A 106 -3.22 13.63 -10.88
CA PRO A 106 -3.33 14.48 -12.05
C PRO A 106 -4.25 13.84 -13.10
N ARG A 107 -5.17 14.65 -13.65
CA ARG A 107 -5.98 14.25 -14.80
C ARG A 107 -5.23 14.65 -16.07
N ALA A 108 -5.14 13.72 -17.01
CA ALA A 108 -4.63 13.99 -18.35
C ALA A 108 -5.68 14.72 -19.20
#